data_AF-A0A9P8ZYT2-F1
#
_entry.id   AF-A0A9P8ZYT2-F1
#
_cell.length_a   1.000
_cell.length_b   1.000
_cell.length_c   1.000
_cell.angle_alpha   90.00
_cell.angle_beta   90.00
_cell.angle_gamma   90.00
#
_symmetry.space_group_name_H-M   'P 1'
#
loop_
_entity.id
_entity.type
_entity.pdbx_description
1 polymer ?
#
loop_
_entity_poly.entity_id
_entity_poly.type
_entity_poly.pdbx_seq_one_letter_code
_entity_poly.pdbx_strand_id
1 'polypeptide(L)'
;MVAAVQSLRLCARACSRAPAPRRIAPQFVHSTRTFSSTRARRADEHDAPTKTEDQSAKATTSKAPQKVAGKRSDKVVLGLQEGMNEDEKEAFRALLQYADHKKIGLPARWTQRKSDQDLEAQAERLEEHMAGATVLSAEEDEAFKDLDRAFNSLDEVASEINQNPKINKRSFWGEDEEDPDYLTEDIDEDDFSDEDIMSLAHGKLEEHREFREYARIAAWQMPLLNKLARPFEPPTKEECLRFRYTTYMGENHPAQSKVVVEFSTKDLPLNGKQAQKLWKLLGPRWNPETKVAKMSCEQFDHQAQNKRYLADLVNKLIAEAKDTTDTFEDVPLDTRHHQKVVKPKFPKEWYLTEARVQQLEDQRQNALLLDQSKEDAGSLVDGDEIVVRHFKQPEMAAIPAFNRAPSLFPGKPGPKPRRMA
;
A
#
# COMPACT_ATOMS: atom_id res chain seq x y z
N MET A 1 -1.50 -64.63 -10.82
CA MET A 1 -1.13 -64.09 -9.49
C MET A 1 0.28 -63.48 -9.41
N VAL A 2 1.18 -63.67 -10.39
CA VAL A 2 2.55 -63.10 -10.34
C VAL A 2 2.61 -61.61 -10.74
N ALA A 3 1.69 -61.13 -11.60
CA ALA A 3 1.67 -59.73 -12.03
C ALA A 3 1.22 -58.73 -10.93
N ALA A 4 0.38 -59.17 -9.99
CA ALA A 4 -0.10 -58.32 -8.89
C ALA A 4 0.94 -58.09 -7.79
N VAL A 5 1.94 -58.98 -7.67
CA VAL A 5 3.01 -58.87 -6.66
C VAL A 5 4.11 -57.90 -7.11
N GLN A 6 4.28 -57.70 -8.43
CA GLN A 6 5.26 -56.75 -8.97
C GLN A 6 4.78 -55.28 -8.90
N SER A 7 3.47 -55.03 -9.07
CA SER A 7 2.90 -53.68 -8.93
C SER A 7 2.94 -53.17 -7.49
N LEU A 8 2.73 -54.03 -6.50
CA LEU A 8 2.86 -53.68 -5.07
C LEU A 8 4.30 -53.36 -4.64
N ARG A 9 5.31 -54.00 -5.27
CA ARG A 9 6.74 -53.72 -4.98
C ARG A 9 7.22 -52.39 -5.57
N LEU A 10 6.58 -51.87 -6.62
CA LEU A 10 6.88 -50.57 -7.20
C LEU A 10 6.24 -49.43 -6.39
N CYS A 11 5.02 -49.61 -5.89
CA CYS A 11 4.37 -48.62 -5.02
C CYS A 11 5.08 -48.50 -3.65
N ALA A 12 5.57 -49.60 -3.07
CA ALA A 12 6.28 -49.54 -1.79
C ALA A 12 7.66 -48.85 -1.85
N ARG A 13 8.33 -48.84 -3.00
CA ARG A 13 9.61 -48.12 -3.20
C ARG A 13 9.44 -46.64 -3.57
N ALA A 14 8.26 -46.22 -4.01
CA ALA A 14 7.96 -44.81 -4.27
C ALA A 14 7.61 -44.03 -2.99
N CYS A 15 7.17 -44.72 -1.93
CA CYS A 15 6.76 -44.08 -0.66
C CYS A 15 7.89 -43.91 0.37
N SER A 16 9.11 -44.44 0.13
CA SER A 16 10.22 -44.37 1.11
C SER A 16 11.20 -43.22 0.87
N ARG A 17 10.91 -42.29 -0.06
CA ARG A 17 11.77 -41.14 -0.34
C ARG A 17 10.94 -39.88 -0.59
N ALA A 18 10.20 -39.47 0.44
CA ALA A 18 9.70 -38.09 0.48
C ALA A 18 10.91 -37.14 0.52
N PRO A 19 10.96 -36.08 -0.32
CA PRO A 19 11.98 -35.05 -0.17
C PRO A 19 11.79 -34.38 1.19
N ALA A 20 12.85 -34.31 2.00
CA ALA A 20 12.82 -33.57 3.25
C ALA A 20 12.33 -32.14 2.97
N PRO A 21 11.39 -31.59 3.76
CA PRO A 21 10.97 -30.21 3.59
C PRO A 21 12.21 -29.33 3.75
N ARG A 22 12.50 -28.50 2.74
CA ARG A 22 13.54 -27.48 2.85
C ARG A 22 13.18 -26.61 4.06
N ARG A 23 14.03 -26.63 5.10
CA ARG A 23 13.99 -25.63 6.17
C ARG A 23 14.31 -24.29 5.54
N ILE A 24 13.28 -23.53 5.21
CA ILE A 24 13.41 -22.10 4.96
C ILE A 24 13.65 -21.48 6.33
N ALA A 25 14.85 -20.93 6.55
CA ALA A 25 15.11 -20.13 7.73
C ALA A 25 14.08 -18.99 7.79
N PRO A 26 13.46 -18.71 8.96
CA PRO A 26 12.58 -17.55 9.06
C PRO A 26 13.43 -16.31 8.75
N GLN A 27 13.16 -15.67 7.62
CA GLN A 27 13.64 -14.32 7.40
C GLN A 27 12.94 -13.45 8.43
N PHE A 28 13.70 -12.99 9.43
CA PHE A 28 13.27 -11.91 10.30
C PHE A 28 13.04 -10.68 9.42
N VAL A 29 11.78 -10.43 9.06
CA VAL A 29 11.37 -9.15 8.51
C VAL A 29 11.31 -8.18 9.70
N HIS A 30 12.43 -7.53 10.00
CA HIS A 30 12.38 -6.28 10.75
C HIS A 30 11.80 -5.22 9.83
N SER A 31 10.51 -4.95 9.99
CA SER A 31 9.87 -3.67 9.66
C SER A 31 8.41 -3.73 10.12
N THR A 32 8.20 -3.68 11.43
CA THR A 32 6.94 -3.19 11.97
C THR A 32 6.89 -1.69 11.67
N ARG A 33 6.29 -1.31 10.53
CA ARG A 33 5.80 0.06 10.40
C ARG A 33 4.67 0.20 11.40
N THR A 34 4.88 1.04 12.40
CA THR A 34 3.82 1.53 13.27
C THR A 34 2.83 2.28 12.38
N PHE A 35 1.64 1.74 12.18
CA PHE A 35 0.52 2.53 11.72
C PHE A 35 0.27 3.59 12.79
N SER A 36 0.59 4.85 12.48
CA SER A 36 0.24 5.98 13.34
C SER A 36 -1.28 6.15 13.30
N SER A 37 -1.97 5.61 14.28
CA SER A 37 -3.38 5.89 14.53
C SER A 37 -3.52 7.26 15.21
N THR A 38 -3.19 8.34 14.52
CA THR A 38 -3.64 9.67 14.94
C THR A 38 -5.10 9.83 14.50
N ARG A 39 -5.99 9.49 15.44
CA ARG A 39 -7.39 9.89 15.41
C ARG A 39 -7.44 11.42 15.34
N ALA A 40 -7.75 11.96 14.16
CA ALA A 40 -8.05 13.37 14.00
C ALA A 40 -9.31 13.70 14.82
N ARG A 41 -9.12 14.09 16.08
CA ARG A 41 -10.11 14.87 16.83
C ARG A 41 -10.20 16.21 16.12
N ARG A 42 -11.38 16.54 15.58
CA ARG A 42 -11.78 17.92 15.36
C ARG A 42 -11.73 18.60 16.72
N ALA A 43 -10.70 19.42 16.92
CA ALA A 43 -10.72 20.44 17.95
C ALA A 43 -11.36 21.68 17.31
N ASP A 44 -12.48 22.11 17.89
CA ASP A 44 -12.99 23.45 17.71
C ASP A 44 -12.06 24.39 18.47
N GLU A 45 -11.15 25.07 17.77
CA GLU A 45 -10.37 26.17 18.31
C GLU A 45 -10.87 27.50 17.72
N HIS A 46 -11.42 28.31 18.63
CA HIS A 46 -11.74 29.71 18.43
C HIS A 46 -10.44 30.52 18.35
N ASP A 47 -9.96 30.82 17.15
CA ASP A 47 -8.91 31.82 16.95
C ASP A 47 -9.49 33.14 16.46
N ALA A 48 -9.44 34.12 17.36
CA ALA A 48 -9.65 35.54 17.07
C ALA A 48 -8.42 36.12 16.34
N PRO A 49 -8.57 36.81 15.20
CA PRO A 49 -7.43 37.48 14.58
C PRO A 49 -7.15 38.83 15.26
N THR A 50 -5.97 38.93 15.86
CA THR A 50 -5.32 40.18 16.26
C THR A 50 -5.00 41.03 15.04
N LYS A 51 -5.33 42.32 15.17
CA LYS A 51 -5.16 43.39 14.19
C LYS A 51 -3.67 43.70 13.95
N THR A 52 -3.29 43.85 12.70
CA THR A 52 -2.17 44.70 12.27
C THR A 52 -2.65 45.65 11.19
N GLU A 53 -2.31 46.92 11.40
CA GLU A 53 -2.66 48.07 10.58
C GLU A 53 -1.72 48.16 9.37
N ASP A 54 -2.25 48.50 8.19
CA ASP A 54 -1.65 49.57 7.37
C ASP A 54 -2.61 50.11 6.29
N GLN A 55 -2.93 51.38 6.49
CA GLN A 55 -3.30 52.51 5.64
C GLN A 55 -3.44 52.30 4.10
N SER A 56 -4.59 52.68 3.54
CA SER A 56 -4.74 53.93 2.75
C SER A 56 -6.05 54.02 1.93
N ALA A 57 -6.52 55.27 1.76
CA ALA A 57 -7.39 55.82 0.72
C ALA A 57 -8.92 55.99 0.94
N LYS A 58 -9.26 57.25 1.26
CA LYS A 58 -10.30 58.16 0.69
C LYS A 58 -11.81 57.83 0.76
N ALA A 59 -12.43 58.55 1.69
CA ALA A 59 -13.74 59.21 1.75
C ALA A 59 -14.71 59.16 0.55
N THR A 60 -15.99 58.85 0.84
CA THR A 60 -17.17 59.59 0.36
C THR A 60 -18.40 59.32 1.24
N THR A 61 -19.32 60.27 1.23
CA THR A 61 -20.34 60.56 2.23
C THR A 61 -21.69 59.86 2.03
N SER A 62 -22.42 59.69 3.14
CA SER A 62 -23.89 59.57 3.28
C SER A 62 -24.59 58.28 2.83
N LYS A 63 -25.31 57.60 3.75
CA LYS A 63 -26.76 57.72 4.01
C LYS A 63 -27.24 56.51 4.85
N ALA A 64 -28.01 56.74 5.91
CA ALA A 64 -28.55 55.69 6.78
C ALA A 64 -29.57 54.78 6.04
N PRO A 65 -29.63 53.46 6.31
CA PRO A 65 -30.58 52.58 5.65
C PRO A 65 -31.94 52.59 6.38
N GLN A 66 -33.00 52.82 5.61
CA GLN A 66 -34.38 52.55 5.99
C GLN A 66 -34.59 51.03 6.16
N LYS A 67 -35.22 50.63 7.27
CA LYS A 67 -35.66 49.26 7.51
C LYS A 67 -36.88 48.95 6.63
N VAL A 68 -36.68 48.09 5.62
CA VAL A 68 -37.77 47.47 4.85
C VAL A 68 -38.01 46.06 5.39
N ALA A 69 -39.25 45.76 5.75
CA ALA A 69 -39.67 44.47 6.28
C ALA A 69 -39.74 43.42 5.16
N GLY A 70 -38.67 42.62 5.00
CA GLY A 70 -38.62 41.45 4.13
C GLY A 70 -38.90 40.15 4.89
N LYS A 71 -39.64 39.22 4.28
CA LYS A 71 -39.96 37.89 4.83
C LYS A 71 -38.68 37.06 5.01
N ARG A 72 -38.67 36.18 6.03
CA ARG A 72 -37.52 35.33 6.42
C ARG A 72 -36.94 34.48 5.28
N SER A 73 -37.75 34.13 4.28
CA SER A 73 -37.34 33.31 3.13
C SER A 73 -36.22 33.93 2.29
N ASP A 74 -36.17 35.26 2.20
CA ASP A 74 -35.28 35.94 1.24
C ASP A 74 -33.87 36.13 1.80
N LYS A 75 -33.70 36.06 3.14
CA LYS A 75 -32.40 36.20 3.79
C LYS A 75 -31.54 34.93 3.75
N VAL A 76 -32.17 33.75 3.67
CA VAL A 76 -31.45 32.46 3.64
C VAL A 76 -30.86 32.19 2.25
N VAL A 77 -31.45 32.78 1.20
CA VAL A 77 -31.00 32.61 -0.20
C VAL A 77 -29.69 33.36 -0.51
N LEU A 78 -29.30 34.34 0.30
CA LEU A 78 -28.05 35.09 0.12
C LEU A 78 -26.79 34.35 0.61
N GLY A 79 -26.94 33.20 1.28
CA GLY A 79 -25.81 32.44 1.85
C GLY A 79 -25.48 31.11 1.16
N LEU A 80 -26.06 30.80 0.00
CA LEU A 80 -25.85 29.52 -0.68
C LEU A 80 -24.68 29.60 -1.68
N GLN A 81 -23.72 28.70 -1.47
CA GLN A 81 -22.41 28.57 -2.12
C GLN A 81 -22.45 28.68 -3.65
N GLU A 82 -21.52 29.47 -4.20
CA GLU A 82 -21.18 29.53 -5.63
C GLU A 82 -20.75 28.13 -6.11
N GLY A 83 -21.67 27.34 -6.67
CA GLY A 83 -21.37 26.00 -7.18
C GLY A 83 -22.55 25.08 -7.47
N MET A 84 -23.76 25.40 -7.01
CA MET A 84 -24.96 24.60 -7.31
C MET A 84 -25.56 24.95 -8.68
N ASN A 85 -26.02 23.93 -9.42
CA ASN A 85 -26.75 24.13 -10.67
C ASN A 85 -28.14 24.73 -10.41
N GLU A 86 -28.71 25.47 -11.37
CA GLU A 86 -29.99 26.17 -11.18
C GLU A 86 -31.14 25.21 -10.83
N ASP A 87 -31.15 24.00 -11.41
CA ASP A 87 -32.13 22.95 -11.10
C ASP A 87 -32.05 22.48 -9.63
N GLU A 88 -30.86 22.47 -9.04
CA GLU A 88 -30.66 22.08 -7.64
C GLU A 88 -31.10 23.20 -6.68
N LYS A 89 -30.91 24.46 -7.07
CA LYS A 89 -31.43 25.62 -6.33
C LYS A 89 -32.95 25.66 -6.36
N GLU A 90 -33.57 25.34 -7.50
CA GLU A 90 -35.02 25.24 -7.62
C GLU A 90 -35.59 24.08 -6.81
N ALA A 91 -34.94 22.91 -6.83
CA ALA A 91 -35.31 21.78 -5.99
C ALA A 91 -35.23 22.13 -4.49
N PHE A 92 -34.19 22.87 -4.06
CA PHE A 92 -34.04 23.30 -2.68
C PHE A 92 -35.08 24.35 -2.26
N ARG A 93 -35.42 25.29 -3.15
CA ARG A 93 -36.52 26.24 -2.95
C ARG A 93 -37.87 25.53 -2.84
N ALA A 94 -38.12 24.53 -3.68
CA ALA A 94 -39.33 23.71 -3.63
C ALA A 94 -39.43 22.91 -2.32
N LEU A 95 -38.30 22.42 -1.80
CA LEU A 95 -38.22 21.71 -0.52
C LEU A 95 -38.50 22.62 0.68
N LEU A 96 -37.99 23.86 0.64
CA LEU A 96 -38.30 24.88 1.65
C LEU A 96 -39.75 25.32 1.60
N GLN A 97 -40.32 25.55 0.40
CA GLN A 97 -41.74 25.83 0.24
C GLN A 97 -42.62 24.67 0.71
N TYR A 98 -42.18 23.43 0.47
CA TYR A 98 -42.87 22.23 0.96
C TYR A 98 -42.83 22.11 2.48
N ALA A 99 -41.71 22.49 3.12
CA ALA A 99 -41.56 22.56 4.57
C ALA A 99 -42.39 23.68 5.20
N ASP A 100 -42.58 24.81 4.51
CA ASP A 100 -43.48 25.88 4.94
C ASP A 100 -44.97 25.51 4.74
N HIS A 101 -45.30 24.77 3.67
CA HIS A 101 -46.66 24.33 3.37
C HIS A 101 -47.16 23.21 4.27
N LYS A 102 -46.28 22.29 4.68
CA LYS A 102 -46.56 21.38 5.79
C LYS A 102 -46.17 22.11 7.07
N LYS A 103 -47.14 22.73 7.76
CA LYS A 103 -47.02 22.98 9.20
C LYS A 103 -46.78 21.62 9.88
N ILE A 104 -45.52 21.18 9.97
CA ILE A 104 -45.09 20.17 10.91
C ILE A 104 -45.18 20.86 12.26
N GLY A 105 -46.39 20.86 12.80
CA GLY A 105 -46.64 21.30 14.15
C GLY A 105 -45.87 20.37 15.07
N LEU A 106 -44.71 20.81 15.53
CA LEU A 106 -44.18 20.34 16.80
C LEU A 106 -45.33 20.45 17.82
N PRO A 107 -45.59 19.41 18.62
CA PRO A 107 -46.74 19.39 19.51
C PRO A 107 -46.74 20.63 20.39
N ALA A 108 -47.88 21.30 20.50
CA ALA A 108 -48.10 22.58 21.19
C ALA A 108 -47.69 22.60 22.69
N ARG A 109 -47.22 21.47 23.23
CA ARG A 109 -46.79 21.31 24.63
C ARG A 109 -45.41 21.93 24.92
N TRP A 110 -44.64 22.31 23.89
CA TRP A 110 -43.26 22.83 24.06
C TRP A 110 -43.12 24.33 23.75
N THR A 111 -44.22 25.05 23.48
CA THR A 111 -44.20 26.50 23.16
C THR A 111 -44.66 27.41 24.29
N GLN A 112 -45.02 26.86 25.45
CA GLN A 112 -45.22 27.66 26.67
C GLN A 112 -43.95 27.64 27.52
N ARG A 113 -42.83 28.13 26.95
CA ARG A 113 -41.80 28.72 27.80
C ARG A 113 -42.41 30.07 28.20
N LYS A 114 -42.87 30.18 29.46
CA LYS A 114 -43.27 31.46 30.04
C LYS A 114 -42.17 32.47 29.70
N SER A 115 -42.54 33.63 29.17
CA SER A 115 -41.53 34.65 28.86
C SER A 115 -40.80 35.01 30.17
N ASP A 116 -39.53 35.43 30.09
CA ASP A 116 -38.79 35.79 31.31
C ASP A 116 -39.54 36.87 32.12
N GLN A 117 -40.35 37.69 31.45
CA GLN A 117 -41.27 38.67 32.05
C GLN A 117 -42.46 38.04 32.80
N ASP A 118 -42.99 36.90 32.33
CA ASP A 118 -44.04 36.16 33.03
C ASP A 118 -43.48 35.41 34.25
N LEU A 119 -42.21 35.00 34.19
CA LEU A 119 -41.49 34.40 35.30
C LEU A 119 -41.10 35.45 36.34
N GLU A 120 -40.66 36.64 35.92
CA GLU A 120 -40.43 37.79 36.80
C GLU A 120 -41.74 38.27 37.44
N ALA A 121 -42.84 38.37 36.70
CA ALA A 121 -44.14 38.75 37.27
C ALA A 121 -44.70 37.67 38.22
N GLN A 122 -44.36 36.39 38.02
CA GLN A 122 -44.66 35.33 38.99
C GLN A 122 -43.72 35.37 40.19
N ALA A 123 -42.45 35.72 40.01
CA ALA A 123 -41.48 35.89 41.08
C ALA A 123 -41.84 37.10 41.95
N GLU A 124 -42.25 38.23 41.36
CA GLU A 124 -42.77 39.40 42.09
C GLU A 124 -44.07 39.07 42.83
N ARG A 125 -45.00 38.32 42.23
CA ARG A 125 -46.21 37.86 42.95
C ARG A 125 -45.89 36.89 44.09
N LEU A 126 -44.87 36.04 43.93
CA LEU A 126 -44.38 35.16 44.98
C LEU A 126 -43.64 35.94 46.06
N GLU A 127 -42.84 36.95 45.71
CA GLU A 127 -42.18 37.85 46.65
C GLU A 127 -43.20 38.71 47.43
N GLU A 128 -44.25 39.21 46.78
CA GLU A 128 -45.36 39.91 47.45
C GLU A 128 -46.13 38.97 48.39
N HIS A 129 -46.35 37.72 47.99
CA HIS A 129 -46.98 36.69 48.83
C HIS A 129 -46.07 36.28 50.01
N MET A 130 -44.77 36.18 49.79
CA MET A 130 -43.76 35.87 50.81
C MET A 130 -43.51 37.05 51.76
N ALA A 131 -43.60 38.29 51.28
CA ALA A 131 -43.52 39.51 52.09
C ALA A 131 -44.80 39.72 52.93
N GLY A 132 -45.96 39.26 52.44
CA GLY A 132 -47.21 39.20 53.21
C GLY A 132 -47.26 38.07 54.26
N ALA A 133 -46.42 37.04 54.12
CA ALA A 133 -46.35 35.87 55.01
C ALA A 133 -45.38 36.04 56.19
N THR A 134 -45.35 37.23 56.82
CA THR A 134 -44.59 37.46 58.07
C THR A 134 -45.40 37.14 59.34
N VAL A 135 -46.59 36.55 59.19
CA VAL A 135 -47.36 35.94 60.28
C VAL A 135 -47.85 34.58 59.79
N LEU A 136 -47.07 33.52 60.07
CA LEU A 136 -47.45 32.14 59.78
C LEU A 136 -48.70 31.78 60.58
N SER A 137 -49.67 31.17 59.92
CA SER A 137 -50.81 30.55 60.61
C SER A 137 -50.34 29.26 61.32
N ALA A 138 -50.98 28.88 62.42
CA ALA A 138 -50.57 27.71 63.21
C ALA A 138 -50.52 26.40 62.41
N GLU A 139 -51.30 26.29 61.33
CA GLU A 139 -51.33 25.14 60.42
C GLU A 139 -50.09 25.06 59.51
N GLU A 140 -49.51 26.21 59.14
CA GLU A 140 -48.29 26.29 58.34
C GLU A 140 -47.06 25.95 59.20
N ASP A 141 -47.03 26.37 60.46
CA ASP A 141 -45.98 25.98 61.43
C ASP A 141 -45.97 24.47 61.71
N GLU A 142 -47.13 23.81 61.68
CA GLU A 142 -47.23 22.35 61.80
C GLU A 142 -46.73 21.66 60.52
N ALA A 143 -47.08 22.17 59.34
CA ALA A 143 -46.57 21.65 58.06
C ALA A 143 -45.04 21.80 57.93
N PHE A 144 -44.45 22.90 58.42
CA PHE A 144 -43.00 23.07 58.48
C PHE A 144 -42.35 22.11 59.48
N LYS A 145 -42.95 21.88 60.65
CA LYS A 145 -42.45 20.88 61.62
C LYS A 145 -42.53 19.45 61.08
N ASP A 146 -43.55 19.14 60.31
CA ASP A 146 -43.68 17.82 59.68
C ASP A 146 -42.70 17.65 58.50
N LEU A 147 -42.42 18.72 57.75
CA LEU A 147 -41.32 18.75 56.79
C LEU A 147 -39.96 18.60 57.49
N ASP A 148 -39.71 19.29 58.60
CA ASP A 148 -38.47 19.17 59.37
C ASP A 148 -38.30 17.75 59.93
N ARG A 149 -39.39 17.12 60.40
CA ARG A 149 -39.38 15.70 60.80
C ARG A 149 -39.08 14.78 59.62
N ALA A 150 -39.67 15.04 58.45
CA ALA A 150 -39.40 14.28 57.25
C ALA A 150 -37.93 14.45 56.81
N PHE A 151 -37.40 15.67 56.82
CA PHE A 151 -35.99 15.96 56.53
C PHE A 151 -35.05 15.28 57.52
N ASN A 152 -35.32 15.36 58.83
CA ASN A 152 -34.52 14.69 59.85
C ASN A 152 -34.57 13.16 59.71
N SER A 153 -35.73 12.59 59.33
CA SER A 153 -35.83 11.15 59.05
C SER A 153 -35.07 10.75 57.77
N LEU A 154 -35.04 11.63 56.78
CA LEU A 154 -34.28 11.43 55.54
C LEU A 154 -32.78 11.56 55.80
N ASP A 155 -32.37 12.47 56.67
CA ASP A 155 -31.00 12.68 57.10
C ASP A 155 -30.49 11.52 57.95
N GLU A 156 -31.34 10.93 58.81
CA GLU A 156 -31.02 9.67 59.50
C GLU A 156 -30.78 8.52 58.50
N VAL A 157 -31.68 8.34 57.51
CA VAL A 157 -31.51 7.31 56.46
C VAL A 157 -30.30 7.60 55.57
N ALA A 158 -30.04 8.86 55.26
CA ALA A 158 -28.87 9.29 54.47
C ALA A 158 -27.56 9.18 55.27
N SER A 159 -27.60 9.33 56.59
CA SER A 159 -26.42 9.21 57.46
C SER A 159 -25.86 7.78 57.50
N GLU A 160 -26.70 6.77 57.29
CA GLU A 160 -26.26 5.37 57.12
C GLU A 160 -25.57 5.13 55.78
N ILE A 161 -25.96 5.88 54.73
CA ILE A 161 -25.37 5.82 53.38
C ILE A 161 -24.07 6.65 53.32
N ASN A 162 -23.98 7.74 54.09
CA ASN A 162 -22.83 8.65 54.15
C ASN A 162 -21.78 8.25 55.20
N GLN A 163 -21.81 7.03 55.73
CA GLN A 163 -20.69 6.56 56.56
C GLN A 163 -19.48 6.34 55.66
N ASN A 164 -18.44 7.18 55.79
CA ASN A 164 -17.20 6.99 55.05
C ASN A 164 -16.70 5.55 55.26
N PRO A 165 -16.51 4.78 54.18
CA PRO A 165 -16.00 3.42 54.28
C PRO A 165 -14.66 3.43 55.01
N LYS A 166 -14.44 2.45 55.89
CA LYS A 166 -13.21 2.38 56.66
C LYS A 166 -12.13 1.74 55.80
N ILE A 167 -11.01 2.44 55.59
CA ILE A 167 -9.86 1.92 54.83
C ILE A 167 -9.46 0.55 55.41
N ASN A 168 -9.56 -0.48 54.58
CA ASN A 168 -9.03 -1.79 54.90
C ASN A 168 -7.51 -1.71 54.91
N LYS A 169 -6.84 -2.08 56.02
CA LYS A 169 -5.36 -2.03 56.16
C LYS A 169 -4.57 -2.91 55.19
N ARG A 170 -5.26 -3.64 54.31
CA ARG A 170 -4.70 -4.55 53.29
C ARG A 170 -5.22 -4.21 51.88
N SER A 171 -5.88 -3.07 51.71
CA SER A 171 -6.30 -2.58 50.40
C SER A 171 -5.07 -2.25 49.57
N PHE A 172 -5.07 -2.68 48.31
CA PHE A 172 -4.01 -2.35 47.35
C PHE A 172 -4.29 -1.01 46.65
N TRP A 173 -5.56 -0.67 46.42
CA TRP A 173 -5.99 0.54 45.69
C TRP A 173 -6.21 1.75 46.61
N GLY A 174 -6.52 1.54 47.90
CA GLY A 174 -6.81 2.60 48.88
C GLY A 174 -5.69 2.95 49.86
N GLU A 175 -4.44 2.54 49.64
CA GLU A 175 -3.31 2.82 50.55
C GLU A 175 -2.90 4.31 50.56
N ASP A 176 -2.91 4.95 49.38
CA ASP A 176 -2.49 6.35 49.18
C ASP A 176 -3.64 7.27 48.69
N GLU A 177 -4.89 6.80 48.71
CA GLU A 177 -6.03 7.59 48.26
C GLU A 177 -6.44 8.62 49.33
N GLU A 178 -6.23 9.91 49.03
CA GLU A 178 -6.50 11.03 49.95
C GLU A 178 -7.98 11.42 49.97
N ASP A 179 -8.69 11.16 48.87
CA ASP A 179 -10.08 11.53 48.71
C ASP A 179 -10.99 10.40 49.26
N PRO A 180 -11.73 10.65 50.36
CA PRO A 180 -12.57 9.64 51.00
C PRO A 180 -13.73 9.18 50.12
N ASP A 181 -14.07 9.91 49.05
CA ASP A 181 -15.18 9.59 48.14
C ASP A 181 -14.81 8.46 47.15
N TYR A 182 -13.52 8.24 46.86
CA TYR A 182 -13.05 7.14 46.00
C TYR A 182 -12.72 5.87 46.76
N LEU A 183 -12.70 5.92 48.08
CA LEU A 183 -12.45 4.76 48.90
C LEU A 183 -13.69 3.84 48.86
N THR A 184 -13.54 2.66 48.28
CA THR A 184 -14.58 1.62 48.28
C THR A 184 -14.17 0.48 49.22
N GLU A 185 -15.03 -0.54 49.37
CA GLU A 185 -14.70 -1.72 50.17
C GLU A 185 -13.69 -2.65 49.45
N ASP A 186 -13.31 -2.34 48.19
CA ASP A 186 -12.43 -3.12 47.29
C ASP A 186 -12.86 -4.60 47.13
N ILE A 187 -14.14 -4.90 47.33
CA ILE A 187 -14.69 -6.26 47.26
C ILE A 187 -14.99 -6.59 45.80
N ASP A 188 -14.42 -7.67 45.30
CA ASP A 188 -14.62 -8.24 43.96
C ASP A 188 -14.15 -7.35 42.77
N GLU A 189 -13.40 -6.27 43.01
CA GLU A 189 -12.91 -5.38 41.94
C GLU A 189 -11.84 -6.05 41.05
N ASP A 190 -10.99 -6.90 41.64
CA ASP A 190 -9.92 -7.62 40.95
C ASP A 190 -10.33 -9.05 40.53
N ASP A 191 -11.59 -9.43 40.78
CA ASP A 191 -12.09 -10.75 40.42
C ASP A 191 -12.27 -10.86 38.91
N PHE A 192 -11.58 -11.83 38.30
CA PHE A 192 -11.67 -12.05 36.86
C PHE A 192 -13.00 -12.72 36.50
N SER A 193 -13.91 -11.93 35.92
CA SER A 193 -15.26 -12.36 35.53
C SER A 193 -15.37 -13.05 34.17
N ASP A 194 -14.24 -13.39 33.50
CA ASP A 194 -14.18 -13.97 32.15
C ASP A 194 -14.88 -13.13 31.04
N GLU A 195 -15.25 -11.87 31.31
CA GLU A 195 -15.98 -11.00 30.37
C GLU A 195 -15.10 -10.29 29.33
N ASP A 196 -13.80 -10.14 29.60
CA ASP A 196 -12.85 -9.49 28.69
C ASP A 196 -11.71 -10.42 28.27
N ILE A 197 -11.22 -10.17 27.06
CA ILE A 197 -10.11 -10.90 26.47
C ILE A 197 -8.81 -10.11 26.61
N MET A 198 -7.69 -10.81 26.60
CA MET A 198 -6.38 -10.16 26.65
C MET A 198 -6.16 -9.20 25.46
N SER A 199 -5.32 -8.17 25.64
CA SER A 199 -4.99 -7.18 24.60
C SER A 199 -4.55 -7.81 23.25
N LEU A 200 -3.77 -8.89 23.28
CA LEU A 200 -3.35 -9.60 22.06
C LEU A 200 -4.55 -10.24 21.33
N ALA A 201 -5.53 -10.74 22.08
CA ALA A 201 -6.76 -11.30 21.54
C ALA A 201 -7.68 -10.21 20.97
N HIS A 202 -7.74 -9.02 21.59
CA HIS A 202 -8.38 -7.84 21.00
C HIS A 202 -7.75 -7.45 19.67
N GLY A 203 -6.42 -7.48 19.55
CA GLY A 203 -5.73 -7.26 18.28
C GLY A 203 -6.18 -8.23 17.19
N LYS A 204 -6.39 -9.51 17.54
CA LYS A 204 -6.90 -10.52 16.60
C LYS A 204 -8.38 -10.34 16.27
N LEU A 205 -9.18 -9.92 17.25
CA LEU A 205 -10.59 -9.61 17.06
C LEU A 205 -10.76 -8.43 16.10
N GLU A 206 -9.93 -7.39 16.23
CA GLU A 206 -9.95 -6.22 15.35
C GLU A 206 -9.52 -6.58 13.92
N GLU A 207 -8.46 -7.37 13.75
CA GLU A 207 -8.09 -7.93 12.43
C GLU A 207 -9.28 -8.66 11.78
N HIS A 208 -10.05 -9.42 12.57
CA HIS A 208 -11.24 -10.10 12.05
C HIS A 208 -12.36 -9.12 11.67
N ARG A 209 -12.52 -8.01 12.39
CA ARG A 209 -13.48 -6.95 12.03
C ARG A 209 -13.08 -6.28 10.71
N GLU A 210 -11.80 -5.99 10.51
CA GLU A 210 -11.26 -5.46 9.24
C GLU A 210 -11.53 -6.42 8.08
N PHE A 211 -11.28 -7.72 8.25
CA PHE A 211 -11.60 -8.71 7.21
C PHE A 211 -13.08 -8.74 6.85
N ARG A 212 -13.97 -8.63 7.84
CA ARG A 212 -15.41 -8.57 7.60
C ARG A 212 -15.82 -7.28 6.90
N GLU A 213 -15.13 -6.17 7.19
CA GLU A 213 -15.33 -4.91 6.48
C GLU A 213 -14.94 -5.04 5.01
N TYR A 214 -13.75 -5.56 4.70
CA TYR A 214 -13.33 -5.80 3.31
C TYR A 214 -14.24 -6.81 2.59
N ALA A 215 -14.71 -7.86 3.28
CA ALA A 215 -15.67 -8.80 2.72
C ALA A 215 -17.01 -8.12 2.39
N ARG A 216 -17.47 -7.18 3.23
CA ARG A 216 -18.67 -6.37 2.97
C ARG A 216 -18.45 -5.45 1.76
N ILE A 217 -17.31 -4.76 1.66
CA ILE A 217 -16.96 -3.93 0.51
C ILE A 217 -16.94 -4.78 -0.77
N ALA A 218 -16.33 -5.96 -0.72
CA ALA A 218 -16.26 -6.89 -1.84
C ALA A 218 -17.64 -7.39 -2.30
N ALA A 219 -18.54 -7.70 -1.35
CA ALA A 219 -19.87 -8.21 -1.67
C ALA A 219 -20.81 -7.12 -2.21
N TRP A 220 -20.77 -5.92 -1.63
CA TRP A 220 -21.80 -4.90 -1.89
C TRP A 220 -21.32 -3.72 -2.73
N GLN A 221 -20.06 -3.30 -2.60
CA GLN A 221 -19.53 -2.13 -3.30
C GLN A 221 -18.80 -2.49 -4.59
N MET A 222 -17.96 -3.54 -4.59
CA MET A 222 -17.19 -3.92 -5.79
C MET A 222 -18.07 -4.22 -7.02
N PRO A 223 -19.24 -4.89 -6.91
CA PRO A 223 -20.12 -5.07 -8.07
C PRO A 223 -20.65 -3.76 -8.66
N LEU A 224 -20.74 -2.69 -7.85
CA LEU A 224 -21.16 -1.37 -8.32
C LEU A 224 -20.09 -0.72 -9.20
N LEU A 225 -18.81 -1.03 -9.01
CA LEU A 225 -17.71 -0.52 -9.84
C LEU A 225 -17.82 -1.00 -11.29
N ASN A 226 -18.47 -2.15 -11.53
CA ASN A 226 -18.70 -2.64 -12.90
C ASN A 226 -19.54 -1.66 -13.73
N LYS A 227 -20.39 -0.85 -13.10
CA LYS A 227 -21.18 0.20 -13.80
C LYS A 227 -20.30 1.32 -14.36
N LEU A 228 -19.11 1.52 -13.81
CA LEU A 228 -18.14 2.54 -14.23
C LEU A 228 -17.04 1.97 -15.13
N ALA A 229 -17.02 0.65 -15.33
CA ALA A 229 -16.02 -0.01 -16.16
C ALA A 229 -16.20 0.37 -17.64
N ARG A 230 -15.08 0.62 -18.32
CA ARG A 230 -15.03 0.85 -19.77
C ARG A 230 -14.27 -0.32 -20.41
N PRO A 231 -14.74 -0.85 -21.56
CA PRO A 231 -14.01 -1.88 -22.29
C PRO A 231 -12.66 -1.32 -22.76
N PHE A 232 -11.66 -2.20 -22.87
CA PHE A 232 -10.36 -1.83 -23.41
C PHE A 232 -10.45 -1.66 -24.93
N GLU A 233 -10.18 -0.46 -25.41
CA GLU A 233 -10.01 -0.17 -26.84
C GLU A 233 -8.51 -0.15 -27.16
N PRO A 234 -8.05 -1.00 -28.10
CA PRO A 234 -6.64 -1.01 -28.48
C PRO A 234 -6.25 0.31 -29.17
N PRO A 235 -5.03 0.81 -28.95
CA PRO A 235 -4.59 2.08 -29.53
C PRO A 235 -4.54 2.00 -31.05
N THR A 236 -4.85 3.12 -31.69
CA THR A 236 -4.81 3.24 -33.16
C THR A 236 -3.37 3.41 -33.65
N LYS A 237 -3.16 3.31 -34.98
CA LYS A 237 -1.83 3.51 -35.60
C LYS A 237 -1.29 4.94 -35.42
N GLU A 238 -2.17 5.93 -35.22
CA GLU A 238 -1.77 7.32 -34.98
C GLU A 238 -1.19 7.52 -33.57
N GLU A 239 -1.64 6.71 -32.62
CA GLU A 239 -1.20 6.71 -31.21
C GLU A 239 0.10 5.91 -31.03
N CYS A 240 1.14 6.30 -31.76
CA CYS A 240 2.44 5.62 -31.79
C CYS A 240 3.35 5.88 -30.57
N LEU A 241 2.99 6.84 -29.71
CA LEU A 241 3.77 7.24 -28.54
C LEU A 241 3.22 6.58 -27.26
N ARG A 242 4.08 5.90 -26.52
CA ARG A 242 3.75 5.35 -25.20
C ARG A 242 4.42 6.16 -24.10
N PHE A 243 3.60 6.87 -23.33
CA PHE A 243 4.04 7.59 -22.13
C PHE A 243 3.87 6.72 -20.88
N ARG A 244 4.86 6.75 -19.99
CA ARG A 244 4.82 6.10 -18.68
C ARG A 244 4.96 7.13 -17.57
N TYR A 245 4.00 7.12 -16.65
CA TYR A 245 3.95 7.94 -15.45
C TYR A 245 4.21 7.06 -14.21
N THR A 246 4.79 7.64 -13.17
CA THR A 246 5.01 6.97 -11.88
C THR A 246 4.27 7.74 -10.81
N THR A 247 3.50 7.06 -9.97
CA THR A 247 2.73 7.64 -8.87
C THR A 247 2.92 6.81 -7.61
N TYR A 248 3.08 7.47 -6.46
CA TYR A 248 3.38 6.83 -5.17
C TYR A 248 2.18 6.83 -4.20
N MET A 249 0.96 7.00 -4.71
CA MET A 249 -0.32 6.81 -4.01
C MET A 249 -0.37 7.35 -2.57
N GLY A 250 -0.22 8.68 -2.43
CA GLY A 250 -0.29 9.39 -1.14
C GLY A 250 1.06 9.91 -0.65
N GLU A 251 2.17 9.37 -1.14
CA GLU A 251 3.52 9.89 -0.85
C GLU A 251 3.97 10.89 -1.91
N ASN A 252 4.60 11.99 -1.47
CA ASN A 252 5.27 12.95 -2.37
C ASN A 252 6.72 12.52 -2.57
N HIS A 253 7.02 11.91 -3.72
CA HIS A 253 8.36 11.42 -4.05
C HIS A 253 8.94 12.21 -5.24
N PRO A 254 10.21 12.66 -5.20
CA PRO A 254 10.77 13.49 -6.28
C PRO A 254 10.78 12.78 -7.64
N ALA A 255 10.95 11.45 -7.68
CA ALA A 255 10.86 10.69 -8.93
C ALA A 255 9.46 10.63 -9.56
N GLN A 256 8.43 11.12 -8.86
CA GLN A 256 7.08 11.23 -9.40
C GLN A 256 7.04 12.20 -10.59
N SER A 257 7.85 13.26 -10.61
CA SER A 257 7.83 14.24 -11.72
C SER A 257 8.27 13.63 -13.06
N LYS A 258 9.08 12.56 -13.02
CA LYS A 258 9.68 11.92 -14.20
C LYS A 258 8.62 11.32 -15.13
N VAL A 259 8.72 11.67 -16.40
CA VAL A 259 7.93 11.05 -17.48
C VAL A 259 8.87 10.35 -18.45
N VAL A 260 8.49 9.15 -18.90
CA VAL A 260 9.22 8.39 -19.92
C VAL A 260 8.35 8.30 -21.16
N VAL A 261 8.93 8.57 -22.33
CA VAL A 261 8.30 8.30 -23.62
C VAL A 261 9.08 7.20 -24.34
N GLU A 262 8.34 6.27 -24.92
CA GLU A 262 8.88 5.26 -25.81
C GLU A 262 8.08 5.23 -27.11
N PHE A 263 8.77 5.08 -28.23
CA PHE A 263 8.15 4.97 -29.54
C PHE A 263 9.06 4.19 -30.50
N SER A 264 8.44 3.55 -31.49
CA SER A 264 9.14 2.85 -32.56
C SER A 264 9.28 3.79 -33.76
N THR A 265 10.45 3.79 -34.39
CA THR A 265 10.69 4.63 -35.57
C THR A 265 9.92 4.18 -36.80
N LYS A 266 9.40 2.94 -36.81
CA LYS A 266 8.62 2.41 -37.93
C LYS A 266 7.20 2.94 -37.97
N ASP A 267 6.66 3.31 -36.81
CA ASP A 267 5.28 3.77 -36.68
C ASP A 267 5.15 5.26 -37.00
N LEU A 268 6.30 5.95 -37.13
CA LEU A 268 6.37 7.33 -37.58
C LEU A 268 6.32 7.42 -39.11
N PRO A 269 5.69 8.47 -39.68
CA PRO A 269 5.62 8.68 -41.13
C PRO A 269 6.95 9.24 -41.67
N LEU A 270 7.99 8.40 -41.69
CA LEU A 270 9.35 8.74 -42.13
C LEU A 270 9.81 7.80 -43.24
N ASN A 271 10.57 8.35 -44.20
CA ASN A 271 11.23 7.53 -45.22
C ASN A 271 12.41 6.74 -44.61
N GLY A 272 12.86 5.65 -45.25
CA GLY A 272 13.94 4.80 -44.74
C GLY A 272 15.24 5.58 -44.44
N LYS A 273 15.60 6.54 -45.30
CA LYS A 273 16.76 7.45 -45.09
C LYS A 273 16.56 8.38 -43.89
N GLN A 274 15.36 8.95 -43.76
CA GLN A 274 14.99 9.84 -42.65
C GLN A 274 14.94 9.06 -41.31
N ALA A 275 14.48 7.81 -41.34
CA ALA A 275 14.49 6.93 -40.17
C ALA A 275 15.93 6.60 -39.72
N GLN A 276 16.85 6.37 -40.67
CA GLN A 276 18.28 6.18 -40.36
C GLN A 276 18.90 7.45 -39.77
N LYS A 277 18.56 8.63 -40.29
CA LYS A 277 18.94 9.92 -39.71
C LYS A 277 18.42 10.04 -38.27
N LEU A 278 17.16 9.70 -38.03
CA LEU A 278 16.57 9.73 -36.70
C LEU A 278 17.28 8.78 -35.71
N TRP A 279 17.67 7.57 -36.14
CA TRP A 279 18.44 6.65 -35.29
C TRP A 279 19.77 7.27 -34.84
N LYS A 280 20.44 8.00 -35.74
CA LYS A 280 21.70 8.69 -35.45
C LYS A 280 21.50 9.85 -34.48
N LEU A 281 20.46 10.66 -34.68
CA LEU A 281 20.10 11.78 -33.79
C LEU A 281 19.74 11.31 -32.37
N LEU A 282 19.06 10.18 -32.25
CA LEU A 282 18.71 9.60 -30.94
C LEU A 282 19.93 9.11 -30.16
N GLY A 283 20.95 8.61 -30.87
CA GLY A 283 22.19 8.09 -30.30
C GLY A 283 21.93 6.96 -29.30
N PRO A 284 22.37 7.07 -28.04
CA PRO A 284 22.23 6.01 -27.03
C PRO A 284 20.78 5.72 -26.61
N ARG A 285 19.84 6.60 -26.96
CA ARG A 285 18.42 6.47 -26.62
C ARG A 285 17.69 5.45 -27.52
N TRP A 286 18.28 5.12 -28.67
CA TRP A 286 17.73 4.15 -29.60
C TRP A 286 18.29 2.76 -29.31
N ASN A 287 17.41 1.77 -29.17
CA ASN A 287 17.82 0.39 -28.98
C ASN A 287 17.88 -0.35 -30.34
N PRO A 288 19.05 -0.88 -30.76
CA PRO A 288 19.19 -1.57 -32.04
C PRO A 288 18.44 -2.89 -32.17
N GLU A 289 18.20 -3.58 -31.04
CA GLU A 289 17.56 -4.90 -31.02
C GLU A 289 16.05 -4.79 -31.09
N THR A 290 15.45 -3.96 -30.24
CA THR A 290 13.99 -3.76 -30.21
C THR A 290 13.51 -2.72 -31.23
N LYS A 291 14.41 -1.88 -31.76
CA LYS A 291 14.10 -0.73 -32.64
C LYS A 291 13.18 0.31 -31.99
N VAL A 292 13.21 0.38 -30.66
CA VAL A 292 12.44 1.34 -29.85
C VAL A 292 13.37 2.43 -29.34
N ALA A 293 12.94 3.67 -29.50
CA ALA A 293 13.57 4.83 -28.88
C ALA A 293 12.95 5.04 -27.49
N LYS A 294 13.79 5.24 -26.47
CA LYS A 294 13.34 5.52 -25.11
C LYS A 294 14.06 6.73 -24.56
N MET A 295 13.29 7.71 -24.09
CA MET A 295 13.83 8.91 -23.46
C MET A 295 12.95 9.35 -22.30
N SER A 296 13.53 10.04 -21.32
CA SER A 296 12.82 10.50 -20.14
C SER A 296 13.17 11.94 -19.82
N CYS A 297 12.24 12.66 -19.20
CA CYS A 297 12.46 14.01 -18.70
C CYS A 297 12.02 14.08 -17.23
N GLU A 298 12.87 14.69 -16.42
CA GLU A 298 12.65 15.00 -14.99
C GLU A 298 13.16 16.42 -14.67
N GLN A 299 13.27 17.29 -15.69
CA GLN A 299 13.82 18.63 -15.55
C GLN A 299 12.86 19.61 -14.85
N PHE A 300 11.55 19.37 -14.98
CA PHE A 300 10.50 20.21 -14.42
C PHE A 300 9.81 19.53 -13.24
N ASP A 301 9.22 20.33 -12.36
CA ASP A 301 8.55 19.84 -11.15
C ASP A 301 7.27 19.06 -11.47
N HIS A 302 6.52 19.49 -12.48
CA HIS A 302 5.23 18.90 -12.84
C HIS A 302 5.36 17.88 -13.97
N GLN A 303 4.74 16.70 -13.80
CA GLN A 303 4.66 15.65 -14.83
C GLN A 303 4.11 16.16 -16.15
N ALA A 304 3.11 17.06 -16.12
CA ALA A 304 2.52 17.64 -17.32
C ALA A 304 3.53 18.47 -18.13
N GLN A 305 4.42 19.21 -17.46
CA GLN A 305 5.47 19.98 -18.11
C GLN A 305 6.52 19.06 -18.73
N ASN A 306 6.96 18.03 -17.98
CA ASN A 306 7.89 17.02 -18.49
C ASN A 306 7.32 16.27 -19.71
N LYS A 307 6.03 15.92 -19.69
CA LYS A 307 5.33 15.31 -20.85
C LYS A 307 5.35 16.24 -22.06
N ARG A 308 4.99 17.52 -21.87
CA ARG A 308 4.94 18.51 -22.94
C ARG A 308 6.32 18.70 -23.58
N TYR A 309 7.35 18.86 -22.75
CA TYR A 309 8.72 18.96 -23.22
C TYR A 309 9.14 17.75 -24.07
N LEU A 310 8.80 16.54 -23.64
CA LEU A 310 9.07 15.32 -24.43
C LEU A 310 8.32 15.30 -25.74
N ALA A 311 7.06 15.74 -25.78
CA ALA A 311 6.28 15.85 -27.02
C ALA A 311 6.92 16.86 -27.99
N ASP A 312 7.31 18.04 -27.50
CA ASP A 312 7.99 19.06 -28.29
C ASP A 312 9.34 18.57 -28.81
N LEU A 313 10.08 17.81 -28.00
CA LEU A 313 11.36 17.21 -28.38
C LEU A 313 11.18 16.15 -29.48
N VAL A 314 10.18 15.29 -29.37
CA VAL A 314 9.87 14.29 -30.42
C VAL A 314 9.49 15.00 -31.72
N ASN A 315 8.70 16.06 -31.66
CA ASN A 315 8.35 16.86 -32.84
C ASN A 315 9.59 17.50 -33.49
N LYS A 316 10.52 18.04 -32.68
CA LYS A 316 11.81 18.57 -33.18
C LYS A 316 12.66 17.49 -33.84
N LEU A 317 12.76 16.31 -33.23
CA LEU A 317 13.48 15.17 -33.80
C LEU A 317 12.89 14.71 -35.14
N ILE A 318 11.55 14.70 -35.25
CA ILE A 318 10.86 14.37 -36.51
C ILE A 318 11.11 15.45 -37.56
N ALA A 319 11.10 16.73 -37.17
CA ALA A 319 11.40 17.84 -38.07
C ALA A 319 12.84 17.78 -38.60
N GLU A 320 13.82 17.58 -37.72
CA GLU A 320 15.23 17.40 -38.10
C GLU A 320 15.45 16.15 -38.95
N ALA A 321 14.76 15.04 -38.65
CA ALA A 321 14.84 13.83 -39.47
C ALA A 321 14.27 14.04 -40.88
N LYS A 322 13.27 14.91 -41.04
CA LYS A 322 12.69 15.26 -42.35
C LYS A 322 13.53 16.26 -43.14
N ASP A 323 14.37 17.04 -42.47
CA ASP A 323 15.24 18.00 -43.13
C ASP A 323 16.24 17.29 -44.06
N THR A 324 16.26 17.72 -45.32
CA THR A 324 17.05 17.14 -46.41
C THR A 324 18.41 17.82 -46.61
N THR A 325 18.71 18.88 -45.87
CA THR A 325 20.00 19.60 -45.95
C THR A 325 21.20 18.68 -45.70
N ASP A 326 21.11 17.86 -44.65
CA ASP A 326 22.10 16.84 -44.30
C ASP A 326 21.40 15.51 -44.00
N THR A 327 21.85 14.43 -44.63
CA THR A 327 21.25 13.09 -44.54
C THR A 327 22.06 12.11 -43.71
N PHE A 328 23.28 12.51 -43.28
CA PHE A 328 24.23 11.69 -42.53
C PHE A 328 24.53 10.31 -43.15
N GLU A 329 24.43 10.13 -44.47
CA GLU A 329 24.65 8.81 -45.11
C GLU A 329 26.08 8.30 -44.95
N ASP A 330 27.04 9.21 -44.84
CA ASP A 330 28.46 8.95 -44.60
C ASP A 330 28.73 8.40 -43.19
N VAL A 331 27.91 8.77 -42.19
CA VAL A 331 28.08 8.32 -40.81
C VAL A 331 27.39 6.95 -40.59
N PRO A 332 28.14 5.90 -40.24
CA PRO A 332 27.55 4.61 -39.90
C PRO A 332 26.78 4.68 -38.57
N LEU A 333 25.77 3.83 -38.41
CA LEU A 333 24.98 3.77 -37.18
C LEU A 333 25.81 3.23 -36.01
N ASP A 334 26.00 4.05 -34.98
CA ASP A 334 26.69 3.60 -33.77
C ASP A 334 25.78 2.69 -32.93
N THR A 335 26.31 1.52 -32.57
CA THR A 335 25.62 0.51 -31.75
C THR A 335 26.44 0.10 -30.52
N ARG A 336 27.52 0.83 -30.21
CA ARG A 336 28.45 0.50 -29.12
C ARG A 336 27.82 0.59 -27.72
N HIS A 337 26.78 1.40 -27.56
CA HIS A 337 26.05 1.53 -26.29
C HIS A 337 25.18 0.32 -25.94
N HIS A 338 24.83 -0.53 -26.92
CA HIS A 338 23.97 -1.70 -26.70
C HIS A 338 24.78 -3.00 -26.69
N GLN A 339 24.82 -3.67 -25.54
CA GLN A 339 25.43 -4.99 -25.44
C GLN A 339 24.46 -6.05 -25.96
N LYS A 340 24.80 -6.68 -27.08
CA LYS A 340 23.98 -7.74 -27.68
C LYS A 340 24.08 -9.01 -26.85
N VAL A 341 22.96 -9.45 -26.30
CA VAL A 341 22.87 -10.71 -25.56
C VAL A 341 22.48 -11.83 -26.53
N VAL A 342 23.43 -12.69 -26.87
CA VAL A 342 23.17 -13.88 -27.68
C VAL A 342 22.49 -14.93 -26.80
N LYS A 343 21.21 -15.20 -27.06
CA LYS A 343 20.46 -16.25 -26.38
C LYS A 343 20.66 -17.58 -27.13
N PRO A 344 21.41 -18.56 -26.58
CA PRO A 344 21.54 -19.86 -27.21
C PRO A 344 20.15 -20.51 -27.32
N LYS A 345 19.86 -21.10 -28.47
CA LYS A 345 18.63 -21.86 -28.70
C LYS A 345 18.97 -23.33 -28.70
N PHE A 346 17.99 -24.15 -28.31
CA PHE A 346 18.14 -25.59 -28.41
C PHE A 346 18.45 -25.98 -29.88
N PRO A 347 19.52 -26.76 -30.14
CA PRO A 347 19.87 -27.17 -31.50
C PRO A 347 18.71 -27.91 -32.15
N LYS A 348 18.29 -27.45 -33.33
CA LYS A 348 17.20 -28.11 -34.07
C LYS A 348 17.54 -29.54 -34.46
N GLU A 349 18.83 -29.83 -34.65
CA GLU A 349 19.35 -31.16 -34.99
C GLU A 349 19.12 -32.20 -33.88
N TRP A 350 18.91 -31.76 -32.64
CA TRP A 350 18.65 -32.65 -31.50
C TRP A 350 17.16 -32.91 -31.30
N TYR A 351 16.29 -32.29 -32.09
CA TYR A 351 14.90 -32.70 -32.11
C TYR A 351 14.82 -34.15 -32.55
N LEU A 352 14.16 -34.99 -31.75
CA LEU A 352 13.85 -36.38 -32.09
C LEU A 352 12.76 -36.38 -33.18
N THR A 353 13.17 -36.08 -34.41
CA THR A 353 12.36 -36.35 -35.61
C THR A 353 12.47 -37.83 -35.95
N GLU A 354 11.51 -38.38 -36.69
CA GLU A 354 11.52 -39.79 -37.10
C GLU A 354 12.81 -40.16 -37.85
N ALA A 355 13.25 -39.29 -38.76
CA ALA A 355 14.53 -39.43 -39.45
C ALA A 355 15.73 -39.46 -38.49
N ARG A 356 15.70 -38.66 -37.42
CA ARG A 356 16.78 -38.65 -36.41
C ARG A 356 16.75 -39.91 -35.55
N VAL A 357 15.58 -40.44 -35.25
CA VAL A 357 15.44 -41.71 -34.52
C VAL A 357 16.06 -42.86 -35.32
N GLN A 358 15.73 -42.95 -36.62
CA GLN A 358 16.34 -43.96 -37.52
C GLN A 358 17.87 -43.81 -37.58
N GLN A 359 18.38 -42.60 -37.75
CA GLN A 359 19.82 -42.35 -37.71
C GLN A 359 20.47 -42.80 -36.39
N LEU A 360 19.80 -42.60 -35.26
CA LEU A 360 20.31 -43.02 -33.95
C LEU A 360 20.28 -44.54 -33.80
N GLU A 361 19.27 -45.20 -34.36
CA GLU A 361 19.19 -46.66 -34.41
C GLU A 361 20.32 -47.25 -35.25
N ASP A 362 20.54 -46.72 -36.45
CA ASP A 362 21.65 -47.12 -37.33
C ASP A 362 23.01 -46.89 -36.66
N GLN A 363 23.19 -45.73 -36.00
CA GLN A 363 24.41 -45.42 -35.26
C GLN A 363 24.66 -46.41 -34.11
N ARG A 364 23.62 -46.80 -33.37
CA ARG A 364 23.72 -47.78 -32.28
C ARG A 364 24.06 -49.17 -32.82
N GLN A 365 23.45 -49.58 -33.94
CA GLN A 365 23.73 -50.86 -34.58
C GLN A 365 25.17 -50.92 -35.09
N ASN A 366 25.63 -49.87 -35.79
CA ASN A 366 27.00 -49.78 -36.30
C ASN A 366 28.04 -49.80 -35.17
N ALA A 367 27.77 -49.12 -34.05
CA ALA A 367 28.65 -49.15 -32.88
C ALA A 367 28.76 -50.56 -32.28
N LEU A 368 27.63 -51.26 -32.13
CA LEU A 368 27.59 -52.63 -31.62
C LEU A 368 28.36 -53.62 -32.50
N LEU A 369 28.22 -53.51 -33.82
CA LEU A 369 28.97 -54.34 -34.77
C LEU A 369 30.48 -54.07 -34.71
N LEU A 370 30.89 -52.80 -34.55
CA LEU A 370 32.29 -52.46 -34.39
C LEU A 370 32.90 -53.08 -33.13
N ASP A 371 32.17 -53.07 -32.02
CA ASP A 371 32.65 -53.66 -30.77
C ASP A 371 32.76 -55.18 -30.88
N GLN A 372 31.76 -55.86 -31.45
CA GLN A 372 31.83 -57.30 -31.76
C GLN A 372 33.02 -57.63 -32.65
N SER A 373 33.29 -56.84 -33.69
CA SER A 373 34.44 -57.07 -34.56
C SER A 373 35.79 -56.96 -33.84
N LYS A 374 35.88 -56.08 -32.81
CA LYS A 374 37.08 -55.94 -31.98
C LYS A 374 37.21 -57.08 -30.97
N GLU A 375 36.10 -57.56 -30.44
CA GLU A 375 36.05 -58.75 -29.58
C GLU A 375 36.52 -59.99 -30.34
N ASP A 376 35.96 -60.23 -31.54
CA ASP A 376 36.32 -61.36 -32.40
C ASP A 376 37.80 -61.31 -32.83
N ALA A 377 38.33 -60.10 -33.07
CA ALA A 377 39.74 -59.88 -33.37
C ALA A 377 40.66 -59.97 -32.12
N GLY A 378 40.09 -60.10 -30.91
CA GLY A 378 40.85 -60.08 -29.65
C GLY A 378 41.54 -58.74 -29.37
N SER A 379 41.15 -57.67 -30.06
CA SER A 379 41.70 -56.32 -29.95
C SER A 379 40.86 -55.41 -29.04
N LEU A 380 39.74 -55.92 -28.48
CA LEU A 380 38.99 -55.16 -27.47
C LEU A 380 39.80 -55.10 -26.17
N VAL A 381 40.26 -53.90 -25.86
CA VAL A 381 41.14 -53.62 -24.73
C VAL A 381 40.31 -53.49 -23.46
N ASP A 382 40.42 -54.47 -22.55
CA ASP A 382 40.01 -54.30 -21.16
C ASP A 382 41.20 -53.78 -20.33
N GLY A 383 41.11 -52.52 -19.91
CA GLY A 383 42.15 -51.87 -19.13
C GLY A 383 42.39 -52.54 -17.78
N ASP A 384 41.35 -53.04 -17.13
CA ASP A 384 41.46 -53.65 -15.80
C ASP A 384 42.22 -54.98 -15.89
N GLU A 385 41.92 -55.79 -16.91
CA GLU A 385 42.63 -57.03 -17.16
C GLU A 385 44.10 -56.83 -17.54
N ILE A 386 44.40 -55.79 -18.33
CA ILE A 386 45.78 -55.48 -18.73
C ILE A 386 46.59 -55.05 -17.51
N VAL A 387 46.03 -54.22 -16.64
CA VAL A 387 46.65 -53.80 -15.38
C VAL A 387 46.90 -55.02 -14.49
N VAL A 388 45.90 -55.89 -14.32
CA VAL A 388 46.03 -57.11 -13.53
C VAL A 388 47.07 -58.07 -14.12
N ARG A 389 47.11 -58.24 -15.45
CA ARG A 389 48.12 -59.05 -16.15
C ARG A 389 49.53 -58.49 -15.95
N HIS A 390 49.71 -57.17 -16.08
CA HIS A 390 50.98 -56.50 -15.87
C HIS A 390 51.50 -56.66 -14.43
N PHE A 391 50.64 -56.54 -13.42
CA PHE A 391 51.02 -56.75 -12.01
C PHE A 391 51.24 -58.22 -11.63
N LYS A 392 50.67 -59.18 -12.38
CA LYS A 392 50.81 -60.62 -12.13
C LYS A 392 52.03 -61.25 -12.81
N GLN A 393 52.66 -60.61 -13.78
CA GLN A 393 53.89 -61.13 -14.42
C GLN A 393 55.09 -60.98 -13.45
N PRO A 394 55.73 -62.09 -13.02
CA PRO A 394 56.96 -62.03 -12.25
C PRO A 394 58.16 -62.19 -13.19
N GLU A 395 58.93 -61.11 -13.43
CA GLU A 395 60.40 -61.11 -13.63
C GLU A 395 60.87 -59.69 -13.99
N MET A 396 61.66 -59.04 -13.13
CA MET A 396 63.13 -58.95 -13.25
C MET A 396 63.65 -58.35 -14.57
N ALA A 397 63.85 -57.04 -14.55
CA ALA A 397 65.12 -56.44 -14.93
C ALA A 397 65.38 -55.25 -14.02
N ALA A 398 66.44 -55.35 -13.22
CA ALA A 398 67.01 -54.21 -12.53
C ALA A 398 67.24 -53.09 -13.55
N ILE A 399 66.65 -51.91 -13.30
CA ILE A 399 67.03 -50.69 -14.01
C ILE A 399 68.51 -50.47 -13.67
N PRO A 400 69.46 -50.54 -14.61
CA PRO A 400 70.83 -50.14 -14.33
C PRO A 400 70.79 -48.66 -13.96
N ALA A 401 71.46 -48.28 -12.87
CA ALA A 401 71.57 -46.92 -12.41
C ALA A 401 72.06 -46.03 -13.57
N PHE A 402 71.13 -45.30 -14.20
CA PHE A 402 71.45 -44.36 -15.24
C PHE A 402 72.07 -43.13 -14.58
N ASN A 403 73.34 -42.90 -14.89
CA ASN A 403 74.11 -41.74 -14.46
C ASN A 403 73.31 -40.45 -14.70
N ARG A 404 73.25 -39.63 -13.64
CA ARG A 404 72.61 -38.32 -13.63
C ARG A 404 73.36 -37.40 -14.60
N ALA A 405 72.84 -37.20 -15.80
CA ALA A 405 73.27 -36.11 -16.68
C ALA A 405 72.77 -34.76 -16.11
N PRO A 406 73.55 -33.67 -16.27
CA PRO A 406 73.26 -32.39 -15.62
C PRO A 406 71.99 -31.74 -16.20
N SER A 407 71.20 -31.13 -15.31
CA SER A 407 69.95 -30.44 -15.60
C SER A 407 70.17 -29.21 -16.49
N LEU A 408 69.65 -29.25 -17.72
CA LEU A 408 69.56 -28.12 -18.63
C LEU A 408 68.14 -27.54 -18.62
N PHE A 409 67.64 -27.06 -17.49
CA PHE A 409 66.57 -26.03 -17.49
C PHE A 409 66.64 -25.18 -16.21
N PRO A 410 66.62 -23.83 -16.33
CA PRO A 410 66.73 -22.94 -15.19
C PRO A 410 65.45 -22.95 -14.34
N GLY A 411 65.63 -23.13 -13.03
CA GLY A 411 64.55 -23.13 -12.05
C GLY A 411 63.82 -21.79 -12.00
N LYS A 412 62.47 -21.85 -12.00
CA LYS A 412 61.64 -20.74 -11.54
C LYS A 412 61.85 -20.58 -10.02
N PRO A 413 62.17 -19.37 -9.52
CA PRO A 413 62.32 -19.15 -8.09
C PRO A 413 60.96 -19.20 -7.38
N GLY A 414 60.87 -20.02 -6.33
CA GLY A 414 59.73 -20.08 -5.41
C GLY A 414 59.58 -18.79 -4.58
N PRO A 415 58.40 -18.56 -3.98
CA PRO A 415 58.07 -17.33 -3.28
C PRO A 415 58.86 -17.22 -1.95
N LYS A 416 59.43 -16.03 -1.71
CA LYS A 416 60.20 -15.71 -0.50
C LYS A 416 59.30 -15.71 0.75
N PRO A 417 59.78 -16.21 1.90
CA PRO A 417 59.03 -16.19 3.15
C PRO A 417 58.98 -14.77 3.76
N ARG A 418 57.80 -14.38 4.24
CA ARG A 418 57.60 -13.21 5.10
C ARG A 418 58.37 -13.42 6.41
N ARG A 419 59.31 -12.51 6.71
CA ARG A 419 59.88 -12.39 8.06
C ARG A 419 58.90 -11.65 8.96
N MET A 420 58.65 -12.24 10.13
CA MET A 420 58.17 -11.54 11.32
C MET A 420 59.34 -10.76 11.92
N ALA A 421 59.20 -9.44 11.97
CA ALA A 421 59.71 -8.49 12.96
C ALA A 421 59.18 -7.11 12.58
#